data_AF-P26478-F1
#
_entry.id   AF-P26478-F1
#
_cell.length_a   1.000
_cell.length_b   1.000
_cell.length_c   1.000
_cell.angle_alpha   90.00
_cell.angle_beta   90.00
_cell.angle_gamma   90.00
#
_symmetry.space_group_name_H-M   'P 1'
#
loop_
_entity.id
_entity.type
_entity.pdbx_description
1 polymer ?
#
loop_
_entity_poly.entity_id
_entity_poly.type
_entity_poly.pdbx_seq_one_letter_code
_entity_poly.pdbx_strand_id
1 'polypeptide(L)'
;MKMKKSLVALCLTAGLFASVPGISLAEVNYVPQNTSAAPVIPAAALQQLTWTPVDQSKTQSTQLATGGQRLDVAGITGPVAAYSVPANIGELTLTLTSEVNKQASVFAPNVLILDQNMTPSAFFPSSYFTYQQPGVMSADRLEGVMRLTPALGQQKLYVLVFTTEKDLQQTTTLLDPAKAYAKGVGNSIPDIPDPVARHTTDGVVKLKVKTNSSSSVLVGPLFGSSGTGPVTVGNTAAPVAAPAPVAPKKSEPMLNDTESYFNKAIKDAVAKGDVDKALKLLDEAERLGSTSARSTFISSVKGKG
;
A
#
# COMPACT_ATOMS: atom_id res chain seq x y z
N MET A 1 -56.05 33.28 55.31
CA MET A 1 -55.18 33.67 56.43
C MET A 1 -54.05 34.55 55.90
N LYS A 2 -53.82 35.71 56.53
CA LYS A 2 -52.65 36.62 56.44
C LYS A 2 -51.31 35.86 56.34
N MET A 3 -50.15 36.36 55.88
CA MET A 3 -49.67 37.67 55.41
C MET A 3 -48.28 37.45 54.78
N LYS A 4 -47.91 38.41 53.92
CA LYS A 4 -46.58 38.69 53.37
C LYS A 4 -45.43 38.60 54.39
N LYS A 5 -44.27 38.12 53.96
CA LYS A 5 -42.96 38.53 54.49
C LYS A 5 -42.03 38.85 53.32
N SER A 6 -41.79 40.15 53.18
CA SER A 6 -40.74 40.73 52.35
C SER A 6 -39.41 40.58 53.08
N LEU A 7 -38.34 40.20 52.38
CA LEU A 7 -36.98 40.45 52.83
C LEU A 7 -36.14 40.77 51.59
N VAL A 8 -36.05 42.07 51.34
CA VAL A 8 -35.07 42.70 50.46
C VAL A 8 -33.76 42.74 51.24
N ALA A 9 -32.74 42.05 50.74
CA ALA A 9 -31.37 42.24 51.19
C ALA A 9 -30.52 42.65 49.98
N LEU A 10 -30.24 43.96 49.94
CA LEU A 10 -29.34 44.63 49.04
C LEU A 10 -27.92 44.46 49.62
N CYS A 11 -27.00 43.80 48.91
CA CYS A 11 -25.57 43.95 49.15
C CYS A 11 -24.79 43.92 47.83
N LEU A 12 -23.97 44.95 47.71
CA LEU A 12 -23.28 45.45 46.54
C LEU A 12 -21.80 45.09 46.71
N THR A 13 -21.24 44.19 45.89
CA THR A 13 -19.77 44.01 45.68
C THR A 13 -19.59 43.21 44.39
N ALA A 14 -19.32 43.84 43.24
CA ALA A 14 -18.00 44.27 42.78
C ALA A 14 -16.99 43.12 42.52
N GLY A 15 -16.80 42.82 41.23
CA GLY A 15 -15.48 42.51 40.67
C GLY A 15 -14.98 41.06 40.73
N LEU A 16 -15.18 40.31 39.64
CA LEU A 16 -14.09 39.86 38.77
C LEU A 16 -14.71 39.15 37.56
N PHE A 17 -14.72 39.81 36.40
CA PHE A 17 -14.82 39.10 35.13
C PHE A 17 -13.50 38.34 34.93
N ALA A 18 -13.42 37.14 35.50
CA ALA A 18 -12.47 36.16 35.01
C ALA A 18 -12.98 35.76 33.61
N SER A 19 -12.41 36.39 32.59
CA SER A 19 -12.46 35.90 31.23
C SER A 19 -12.02 34.44 31.26
N VAL A 20 -12.97 33.52 31.17
CA VAL A 20 -12.68 32.11 30.92
C VAL A 20 -11.99 32.10 29.56
N PRO A 21 -10.70 31.75 29.46
CA PRO A 21 -10.10 31.56 28.15
C PRO A 21 -10.91 30.47 27.47
N GLY A 22 -11.55 30.81 26.35
CA GLY A 22 -12.16 29.84 25.48
C GLY A 22 -11.09 28.78 25.21
N ILE A 23 -11.33 27.57 25.69
CA ILE A 23 -10.65 26.37 25.25
C ILE A 23 -10.92 26.28 23.75
N SER A 24 -10.08 26.95 22.97
CA SER A 24 -9.84 26.57 21.59
C SER A 24 -9.34 25.14 21.70
N LEU A 25 -10.24 24.19 21.46
CA LEU A 25 -9.82 22.88 20.99
C LEU A 25 -9.10 23.18 19.69
N ALA A 26 -7.79 23.39 19.77
CA ALA A 26 -6.94 23.45 18.61
C ALA A 26 -7.28 22.18 17.83
N GLU A 27 -7.88 22.36 16.65
CA GLU A 27 -8.07 21.30 15.69
C GLU A 27 -6.69 20.66 15.53
N VAL A 28 -6.55 19.45 16.08
CA VAL A 28 -5.24 18.78 16.15
C VAL A 28 -4.84 18.54 14.71
N ASN A 29 -3.98 19.41 14.19
CA ASN A 29 -3.54 19.37 12.82
C ASN A 29 -2.62 18.15 12.67
N TYR A 30 -3.20 17.04 12.25
CA TYR A 30 -2.45 15.83 11.98
C TYR A 30 -1.56 16.04 10.76
N VAL A 31 -0.24 16.11 10.98
CA VAL A 31 0.78 16.15 9.93
C VAL A 31 1.49 14.79 9.93
N PRO A 32 1.08 13.81 9.10
CA PRO A 32 1.63 12.47 9.16
C PRO A 32 3.15 12.40 8.94
N GLN A 33 3.72 13.37 8.22
CA GLN A 33 5.16 13.47 8.00
C GLN A 33 5.95 13.81 9.27
N ASN A 34 5.30 14.31 10.32
CA ASN A 34 5.94 14.49 11.61
C ASN A 34 6.00 13.14 12.35
N THR A 35 7.13 12.46 12.22
CA THR A 35 7.40 11.16 12.86
C THR A 35 7.96 11.27 14.27
N SER A 36 8.06 12.48 14.86
CA SER A 36 8.66 12.68 16.20
C SER A 36 7.90 11.98 17.33
N ALA A 37 6.61 11.71 17.14
CA ALA A 37 5.79 10.97 18.09
C ALA A 37 5.89 9.44 17.92
N ALA A 38 6.58 8.95 16.89
CA ALA A 38 6.77 7.52 16.66
C ALA A 38 7.87 6.95 17.57
N PRO A 39 7.77 5.69 18.00
CA PRO A 39 8.86 4.99 18.65
C PRO A 39 10.12 4.96 17.77
N VAL A 40 11.29 5.12 18.39
CA VAL A 40 12.58 4.99 17.68
C VAL A 40 12.90 3.50 17.52
N ILE A 41 12.79 2.99 16.30
CA ILE A 41 13.04 1.58 15.99
C ILE A 41 14.44 1.44 15.38
N PRO A 42 15.35 0.65 15.99
CA PRO A 42 16.66 0.40 15.40
C PRO A 42 16.55 -0.25 14.02
N ALA A 43 17.36 0.20 13.06
CA ALA A 43 17.37 -0.35 11.71
C ALA A 43 17.60 -1.88 11.71
N ALA A 44 18.47 -2.40 12.58
CA ALA A 44 18.71 -3.83 12.71
C ALA A 44 17.45 -4.63 13.09
N ALA A 45 16.57 -4.07 13.93
CA ALA A 45 15.32 -4.71 14.31
C ALA A 45 14.32 -4.74 13.13
N LEU A 46 14.26 -3.67 12.34
CA LEU A 46 13.45 -3.62 11.11
C LEU A 46 13.90 -4.63 10.05
N GLN A 47 15.21 -4.87 9.94
CA GLN A 47 15.78 -5.83 8.99
C GLN A 47 15.52 -7.30 9.39
N GLN A 48 15.24 -7.57 10.68
CA GLN A 48 14.91 -8.91 11.16
C GLN A 48 13.43 -9.29 10.91
N LEU A 49 12.57 -8.31 10.64
CA LEU A 49 11.17 -8.56 10.31
C LEU A 49 11.02 -9.16 8.91
N THR A 50 10.12 -10.12 8.79
CA THR A 50 9.63 -10.64 7.52
C THR A 50 8.55 -9.71 6.98
N TRP A 51 8.87 -8.96 5.93
CA TRP A 51 7.95 -7.99 5.34
C TRP A 51 7.06 -8.65 4.30
N THR A 52 5.78 -8.85 4.64
CA THR A 52 4.83 -9.55 3.77
C THR A 52 4.45 -8.69 2.57
N PRO A 53 4.73 -9.10 1.32
CA PRO A 53 4.34 -8.35 0.13
C PRO A 53 2.83 -8.25 0.00
N VAL A 54 2.31 -7.04 -0.15
CA VAL A 54 0.87 -6.81 -0.30
C VAL A 54 0.46 -6.98 -1.75
N ASP A 55 -0.55 -7.81 -1.95
CA ASP A 55 -1.27 -7.94 -3.22
C ASP A 55 -2.38 -6.88 -3.29
N GLN A 56 -2.22 -5.90 -4.18
CA GLN A 56 -3.14 -4.77 -4.33
C GLN A 56 -4.51 -5.16 -4.90
N SER A 57 -4.67 -6.37 -5.44
CA SER A 57 -5.95 -6.86 -5.95
C SER A 57 -6.93 -7.29 -4.86
N LYS A 58 -6.44 -7.46 -3.61
CA LYS A 58 -7.24 -7.98 -2.50
C LYS A 58 -6.92 -7.28 -1.18
N THR A 59 -7.77 -7.52 -0.19
CA THR A 59 -7.51 -7.10 1.18
C THR A 59 -6.62 -8.14 1.85
N GLN A 60 -5.44 -7.73 2.32
CA GLN A 60 -4.56 -8.58 3.11
C GLN A 60 -5.06 -8.63 4.55
N SER A 61 -5.24 -9.83 5.11
CA SER A 61 -5.74 -10.03 6.47
C SER A 61 -4.70 -10.76 7.31
N THR A 62 -4.39 -10.21 8.49
CA THR A 62 -3.41 -10.77 9.43
C THR A 62 -4.04 -10.92 10.80
N GLN A 63 -4.10 -12.15 11.30
CA GLN A 63 -4.41 -12.40 12.71
C GLN A 63 -3.14 -12.22 13.53
N LEU A 64 -3.11 -11.27 14.45
CA LEU A 64 -1.88 -10.87 15.13
C LEU A 64 -1.28 -11.97 16.02
N ALA A 65 -2.11 -12.79 16.69
CA ALA A 65 -1.64 -13.92 17.49
C ALA A 65 -0.83 -14.97 16.71
N THR A 66 -1.13 -15.18 15.42
CA THR A 66 -0.54 -16.27 14.63
C THR A 66 0.30 -15.80 13.44
N GLY A 67 -0.06 -14.65 12.85
CA GLY A 67 0.62 -14.05 11.71
C GLY A 67 1.40 -12.78 12.06
N GLY A 68 1.29 -12.29 13.29
CA GLY A 68 2.12 -11.20 13.79
C GLY A 68 3.53 -11.66 14.15
N GLN A 69 4.45 -10.70 14.26
CA GLN A 69 5.85 -10.93 14.58
C GLN A 69 6.22 -10.23 15.87
N ARG A 70 7.22 -10.75 16.58
CA ARG A 70 7.73 -10.10 17.79
C ARG A 70 8.69 -8.99 17.42
N LEU A 71 8.56 -7.83 18.06
CA LEU A 71 9.48 -6.71 17.94
C LEU A 71 9.74 -6.12 19.33
N ASP A 72 10.89 -6.44 19.91
CA ASP A 72 11.26 -6.02 21.26
C ASP A 72 11.87 -4.61 21.24
N VAL A 73 11.01 -3.60 21.11
CA VAL A 73 11.41 -2.19 21.03
C VAL A 73 10.55 -1.35 21.99
N ALA A 74 11.19 -0.43 22.70
CA ALA A 74 10.50 0.46 23.63
C ALA A 74 9.42 1.28 22.90
N GLY A 75 8.22 1.36 23.48
CA GLY A 75 7.06 2.03 22.87
C GLY A 75 6.24 1.13 21.94
N ILE A 76 6.64 -0.12 21.72
CA ILE A 76 5.87 -1.12 20.99
C ILE A 76 5.49 -2.26 21.94
N THR A 77 4.24 -2.69 21.89
CA THR A 77 3.73 -3.75 22.77
C THR A 77 2.98 -4.81 21.97
N GLY A 78 3.32 -6.07 22.20
CA GLY A 78 2.68 -7.21 21.54
C GLY A 78 3.20 -7.49 20.11
N PRO A 79 2.51 -8.38 19.38
CA PRO A 79 2.86 -8.70 18.01
C PRO A 79 2.63 -7.52 17.06
N VAL A 80 3.49 -7.41 16.04
CA VAL A 80 3.42 -6.41 14.97
C VAL A 80 3.07 -7.07 13.63
N ALA A 81 2.38 -6.33 12.77
CA ALA A 81 2.21 -6.73 11.37
C ALA A 81 3.13 -5.87 10.48
N ALA A 82 3.88 -6.53 9.59
CA ALA A 82 4.88 -5.90 8.75
C ALA A 82 4.57 -6.20 7.27
N TYR A 83 4.29 -5.15 6.50
CA TYR A 83 3.89 -5.25 5.09
C TYR A 83 4.87 -4.50 4.18
N SER A 84 5.15 -5.05 3.01
CA SER A 84 5.82 -4.32 1.93
C SER A 84 4.83 -4.00 0.82
N VAL A 85 4.80 -2.73 0.41
CA VAL A 85 3.83 -2.20 -0.54
C VAL A 85 4.57 -1.68 -1.77
N PRO A 86 4.23 -2.14 -2.99
CA PRO A 86 4.77 -1.56 -4.22
C PRO A 86 4.41 -0.07 -4.33
N ALA A 87 5.40 0.77 -4.62
CA ALA A 87 5.30 2.24 -4.57
C ALA A 87 5.70 2.95 -5.87
N ASN A 88 5.91 2.21 -6.96
CA ASN A 88 6.40 2.72 -8.25
C ASN A 88 5.31 3.19 -9.23
N ILE A 89 4.04 3.29 -8.80
CA ILE A 89 2.86 3.43 -9.69
C ILE A 89 1.98 4.65 -9.38
N GLY A 90 2.50 5.59 -8.59
CA GLY A 90 1.81 6.84 -8.25
C GLY A 90 1.25 6.85 -6.83
N GLU A 91 0.26 7.72 -6.59
CA GLU A 91 -0.36 7.90 -5.27
C GLU A 91 -1.05 6.61 -4.81
N LEU A 92 -0.81 6.26 -3.55
CA LEU A 92 -1.36 5.10 -2.87
C LEU A 92 -2.43 5.53 -1.87
N THR A 93 -3.53 4.77 -1.82
CA THR A 93 -4.53 4.84 -0.75
C THR A 93 -4.50 3.53 0.02
N LEU A 94 -4.09 3.60 1.28
CA LEU A 94 -4.05 2.47 2.21
C LEU A 94 -5.24 2.58 3.17
N THR A 95 -6.10 1.58 3.18
CA THR A 95 -7.13 1.44 4.22
C THR A 95 -6.68 0.38 5.19
N LEU A 96 -6.41 0.78 6.43
CA LEU A 96 -6.17 -0.15 7.53
C LEU A 96 -7.44 -0.27 8.36
N THR A 97 -7.81 -1.50 8.64
CA THR A 97 -8.99 -1.85 9.43
C THR A 97 -8.55 -2.80 10.54
N SER A 98 -8.91 -2.51 11.78
CA SER A 98 -8.75 -3.39 12.93
C SER A 98 -10.12 -3.81 13.44
N GLU A 99 -10.43 -5.10 13.42
CA GLU A 99 -11.77 -5.59 13.74
C GLU A 99 -11.98 -5.74 15.25
N VAL A 100 -13.16 -5.30 15.72
CA VAL A 100 -13.62 -5.59 17.08
C VAL A 100 -14.08 -7.05 17.12
N ASN A 101 -13.61 -7.80 18.11
CA ASN A 101 -13.99 -9.19 18.31
C ASN A 101 -15.33 -9.33 19.08
N LYS A 102 -15.80 -10.56 19.22
CA LYS A 102 -17.08 -10.86 19.88
C LYS A 102 -17.09 -10.55 21.39
N GLN A 103 -15.93 -10.39 22.01
CA GLN A 103 -15.74 -10.08 23.42
C GLN A 103 -15.61 -8.56 23.66
N ALA A 104 -15.97 -7.73 22.69
CA ALA A 104 -15.74 -6.28 22.74
C ALA A 104 -14.27 -5.97 23.06
N SER A 105 -13.36 -6.56 22.29
CA SER A 105 -11.94 -6.20 22.33
C SER A 105 -11.44 -5.89 20.92
N VAL A 106 -10.50 -4.96 20.82
CA VAL A 106 -9.99 -4.49 19.53
C VAL A 106 -8.51 -4.16 19.63
N PHE A 107 -7.77 -4.42 18.57
CA PHE A 107 -6.40 -3.94 18.48
C PHE A 107 -6.38 -2.47 18.10
N ALA A 108 -5.72 -1.63 18.90
CA ALA A 108 -5.61 -0.18 18.68
C ALA A 108 -4.34 0.13 17.85
N PRO A 109 -4.46 0.40 16.54
CA PRO A 109 -3.31 0.36 15.64
C PRO A 109 -2.58 1.71 15.59
N ASN A 110 -1.27 1.64 15.61
CA ASN A 110 -0.37 2.69 15.18
C ASN A 110 0.31 2.22 13.90
N VAL A 111 0.51 3.13 12.94
CA VAL A 111 1.15 2.81 11.66
C VAL A 111 2.38 3.68 11.47
N LEU A 112 3.53 3.04 11.31
CA LEU A 112 4.76 3.67 10.87
C LEU A 112 5.02 3.28 9.41
N ILE A 113 5.11 4.30 8.55
CA ILE A 113 5.49 4.17 7.15
C ILE A 113 6.99 4.41 7.06
N LEU A 114 7.70 3.48 6.44
CA LEU A 114 9.12 3.57 6.16
C LEU A 114 9.35 3.61 4.65
N ASP A 115 10.38 4.34 4.22
CA ASP A 115 10.83 4.33 2.84
C ASP A 115 11.60 3.06 2.47
N GLN A 116 12.12 3.01 1.23
CA GLN A 116 12.91 1.88 0.74
C GLN A 116 14.21 1.65 1.55
N ASN A 117 14.71 2.66 2.26
CA ASN A 117 15.88 2.59 3.11
C ASN A 117 15.53 2.24 4.57
N MET A 118 14.27 1.86 4.85
CA MET A 118 13.74 1.63 6.20
C MET A 118 13.80 2.86 7.10
N THR A 119 13.70 4.07 6.53
CA THR A 119 13.67 5.32 7.29
C THR A 119 12.23 5.80 7.51
N PRO A 120 11.85 6.22 8.73
CA PRO A 120 10.54 6.79 9.04
C PRO A 120 10.15 7.95 8.11
N SER A 121 9.05 7.80 7.39
CA SER A 121 8.53 8.78 6.43
C SER A 121 7.15 9.34 6.81
N ALA A 122 6.31 8.53 7.48
CA ALA A 122 5.06 9.01 8.04
C ALA A 122 4.63 8.18 9.25
N PHE A 123 3.92 8.79 10.18
CA PHE A 123 3.37 8.14 11.37
C PHE A 123 1.89 8.48 11.55
N PHE A 124 1.08 7.45 11.77
CA PHE A 124 -0.35 7.57 12.05
C PHE A 124 -0.61 6.94 13.42
N PRO A 125 -0.88 7.76 14.45
CA PRO A 125 -1.13 7.26 15.80
C PRO A 125 -2.51 6.59 15.89
N SER A 126 -2.77 5.88 16.99
CA SER A 126 -4.06 5.22 17.21
C SER A 126 -5.28 6.12 17.10
N SER A 127 -5.17 7.42 17.41
CA SER A 127 -6.28 8.37 17.28
C SER A 127 -6.69 8.66 15.83
N TYR A 128 -5.84 8.30 14.85
CA TYR A 128 -6.16 8.42 13.43
C TYR A 128 -7.18 7.37 12.97
N PHE A 129 -7.30 6.25 13.71
CA PHE A 129 -8.16 5.13 13.37
C PHE A 129 -9.46 5.23 14.17
N THR A 130 -10.52 5.66 13.50
CA THR A 130 -11.79 5.97 14.14
C THR A 130 -12.72 4.77 14.12
N TYR A 131 -13.60 4.69 15.13
CA TYR A 131 -14.64 3.67 15.16
C TYR A 131 -15.60 3.81 13.99
N GLN A 132 -15.83 2.70 13.28
CA GLN A 132 -16.81 2.55 12.22
C GLN A 132 -17.80 1.46 12.59
N GLN A 133 -19.08 1.82 12.50
CA GLN A 133 -20.21 0.94 12.77
C GLN A 133 -20.26 -0.23 11.77
N PRO A 134 -20.90 -1.35 12.14
CA PRO A 134 -21.04 -2.49 11.26
C PRO A 134 -21.91 -2.12 10.05
N GLY A 135 -21.52 -2.65 8.89
CA GLY A 135 -22.31 -2.58 7.67
C GLY A 135 -22.73 -3.99 7.23
N VAL A 136 -23.39 -4.10 6.07
CA VAL A 136 -23.88 -5.39 5.54
C VAL A 136 -22.76 -6.44 5.42
N MET A 137 -21.52 -6.02 5.15
CA MET A 137 -20.36 -6.90 4.93
C MET A 137 -19.18 -6.58 5.83
N SER A 138 -19.38 -5.79 6.90
CA SER A 138 -18.27 -5.30 7.74
C SER A 138 -18.68 -5.28 9.19
N ALA A 139 -17.80 -5.78 10.06
CA ALA A 139 -18.01 -5.72 11.51
C ALA A 139 -17.69 -4.32 12.07
N ASP A 140 -17.97 -4.15 13.36
CA ASP A 140 -17.39 -3.08 14.19
C ASP A 140 -15.87 -3.08 14.05
N ARG A 141 -15.30 -1.88 13.84
CA ARG A 141 -13.86 -1.76 13.55
C ARG A 141 -13.32 -0.39 13.87
N LEU A 142 -12.01 -0.31 14.10
CA LEU A 142 -11.23 0.91 13.97
C LEU A 142 -10.69 0.99 12.54
N GLU A 143 -10.87 2.12 11.85
CA GLU A 143 -10.49 2.27 10.46
C GLU A 143 -9.83 3.62 10.18
N GLY A 144 -8.83 3.59 9.31
CA GLY A 144 -8.10 4.77 8.85
C GLY A 144 -7.71 4.63 7.39
N VAL A 145 -7.85 5.73 6.64
CA VAL A 145 -7.55 5.79 5.20
C VAL A 145 -6.36 6.73 4.98
N MET A 146 -5.18 6.16 4.79
CA MET A 146 -3.92 6.87 4.62
C MET A 146 -3.65 7.08 3.12
N ARG A 147 -3.55 8.34 2.69
CA ARG A 147 -3.11 8.69 1.34
C ARG A 147 -1.61 9.01 1.36
N LEU A 148 -0.85 8.28 0.56
CA LEU A 148 0.60 8.37 0.51
C LEU A 148 1.05 8.65 -0.93
N THR A 149 1.95 9.62 -1.09
CA THR A 149 2.60 9.89 -2.37
C THR A 149 4.05 9.45 -2.26
N PRO A 150 4.42 8.29 -2.84
CA PRO A 150 5.82 7.84 -2.86
C PRO A 150 6.74 8.87 -3.53
N ALA A 151 8.00 8.92 -3.09
CA ALA A 151 9.01 9.75 -3.74
C ALA A 151 9.37 9.21 -5.14
N LEU A 152 9.88 10.07 -6.03
CA LEU A 152 10.32 9.64 -7.35
C LEU A 152 11.44 8.60 -7.25
N GLY A 153 11.32 7.50 -8.01
CA GLY A 153 12.26 6.38 -7.99
C GLY A 153 12.04 5.39 -6.84
N GLN A 154 11.15 5.69 -5.89
CA GLN A 154 10.84 4.78 -4.80
C GLN A 154 10.05 3.57 -5.31
N GLN A 155 10.58 2.37 -5.10
CA GLN A 155 9.96 1.15 -5.59
C GLN A 155 9.05 0.48 -4.55
N LYS A 156 9.35 0.68 -3.27
CA LYS A 156 8.65 0.05 -2.15
C LYS A 156 8.46 1.03 -0.99
N LEU A 157 7.37 0.83 -0.27
CA LEU A 157 7.13 1.35 1.06
C LEU A 157 6.99 0.18 2.02
N TYR A 158 7.37 0.38 3.27
CA TYR A 158 7.15 -0.58 4.33
C TYR A 158 6.16 -0.01 5.34
N VAL A 159 5.18 -0.84 5.71
CA VAL A 159 4.10 -0.46 6.62
C VAL A 159 4.20 -1.34 7.85
N LEU A 160 4.60 -0.75 8.96
CA LEU A 160 4.64 -1.42 10.26
C LEU A 160 3.41 -1.03 11.05
N VAL A 161 2.64 -2.02 11.48
CA VAL A 161 1.44 -1.85 12.31
C VAL A 161 1.70 -2.46 13.68
N PHE A 162 1.48 -1.67 14.73
CA PHE A 162 1.74 -2.08 16.11
C PHE A 162 0.79 -1.36 17.08
N THR A 163 0.79 -1.76 18.35
CA THR A 163 0.12 -1.01 19.41
C THR A 163 1.12 -0.61 20.48
N THR A 164 0.71 0.30 21.36
CA THR A 164 1.56 0.81 22.44
C THR A 164 0.90 0.58 23.79
N GLU A 165 1.69 0.55 24.85
CA GLU A 165 1.17 0.45 26.22
C GLU A 165 0.16 1.55 26.54
N LYS A 166 0.40 2.79 26.07
CA LYS A 166 -0.52 3.92 26.24
C LYS A 166 -1.88 3.63 25.60
N ASP A 167 -1.88 3.10 24.38
CA ASP A 167 -3.12 2.82 23.65
C ASP A 167 -3.88 1.64 24.25
N LEU A 168 -3.18 0.66 24.83
CA LEU A 168 -3.80 -0.45 25.55
C LEU A 168 -4.55 -0.03 26.82
N GLN A 169 -4.20 1.12 27.41
CA GLN A 169 -4.95 1.70 28.54
C GLN A 169 -6.21 2.47 28.09
N GLN A 170 -6.40 2.66 26.79
CA GLN A 170 -7.59 3.32 26.25
C GLN A 170 -8.68 2.31 25.91
N THR A 171 -9.87 2.83 25.61
CA THR A 171 -11.03 2.04 25.21
C THR A 171 -11.77 2.76 24.09
N THR A 172 -12.55 2.00 23.31
CA THR A 172 -13.39 2.53 22.25
C THR A 172 -14.86 2.27 22.56
N THR A 173 -15.68 3.31 22.62
CA THR A 173 -17.15 3.15 22.72
C THR A 173 -17.72 2.72 21.37
N LEU A 174 -18.47 1.63 21.36
CA LEU A 174 -19.13 1.08 20.17
C LEU A 174 -20.59 1.54 20.13
N LEU A 175 -21.23 1.55 18.96
CA LEU A 175 -22.67 1.80 18.90
C LEU A 175 -23.42 0.54 19.32
N ASP A 176 -24.32 0.65 20.30
CA ASP A 176 -25.17 -0.48 20.68
C ASP A 176 -26.04 -0.96 19.49
N PRO A 177 -26.14 -2.29 19.25
CA PRO A 177 -26.95 -2.84 18.17
C PRO A 177 -28.42 -2.42 18.19
N ALA A 178 -29.04 -2.26 19.37
CA ALA A 178 -30.43 -1.82 19.48
C ALA A 178 -30.58 -0.34 19.10
N LYS A 179 -29.58 0.51 19.40
CA LYS A 179 -29.54 1.89 18.91
C LYS A 179 -29.32 1.95 17.41
N ALA A 180 -28.41 1.13 16.87
CA ALA A 180 -28.16 1.03 15.44
C ALA A 180 -29.41 0.61 14.67
N TYR A 181 -30.12 -0.41 15.18
CA TYR A 181 -31.39 -0.88 14.61
C TYR A 181 -32.46 0.21 14.65
N ALA A 182 -32.68 0.84 15.81
CA ALA A 182 -33.66 1.91 15.97
C ALA A 182 -33.39 3.07 14.98
N LYS A 183 -32.13 3.50 14.86
CA LYS A 183 -31.70 4.50 13.88
C LYS A 183 -31.99 4.05 12.44
N GLY A 184 -31.74 2.78 12.12
CA GLY A 184 -31.93 2.22 10.78
C GLY A 184 -33.40 2.14 10.35
N VAL A 185 -34.32 1.88 11.27
CA VAL A 185 -35.78 1.80 10.99
C VAL A 185 -36.53 3.11 11.25
N GLY A 186 -35.83 4.17 11.67
CA GLY A 186 -36.45 5.48 11.96
C GLY A 186 -37.23 5.55 13.27
N ASN A 187 -36.98 4.63 14.21
CA ASN A 187 -37.58 4.65 15.54
C ASN A 187 -36.78 5.54 16.50
N SER A 188 -37.40 5.92 17.61
CA SER A 188 -36.70 6.57 18.73
C SER A 188 -35.53 5.70 19.21
N ILE A 189 -34.35 6.30 19.32
CA ILE A 189 -33.15 5.63 19.82
C ILE A 189 -33.34 5.33 21.31
N PRO A 190 -33.22 4.06 21.75
CA PRO A 190 -33.34 3.71 23.16
C PRO A 190 -32.27 4.39 24.01
N ASP A 191 -32.65 4.81 25.22
CA ASP A 191 -31.73 5.35 26.22
C ASP A 191 -31.07 4.21 27.01
N ILE A 192 -30.13 3.54 26.35
CA ILE A 192 -29.31 2.46 26.92
C ILE A 192 -27.82 2.82 26.80
N PRO A 193 -26.95 2.41 27.73
CA PRO A 193 -25.51 2.64 27.59
C PRO A 193 -24.92 1.89 26.38
N ASP A 194 -23.94 2.52 25.73
CA ASP A 194 -23.20 1.89 24.64
C ASP A 194 -22.12 0.94 25.16
N PRO A 195 -21.86 -0.21 24.49
CA PRO A 195 -20.80 -1.13 24.90
C PRO A 195 -19.42 -0.50 24.67
N VAL A 196 -18.48 -0.84 25.54
CA VAL A 196 -17.10 -0.33 25.49
C VAL A 196 -16.14 -1.45 25.15
N ALA A 197 -15.42 -1.30 24.03
CA ALA A 197 -14.37 -2.21 23.62
C ALA A 197 -13.05 -1.91 24.33
N ARG A 198 -12.42 -2.95 24.90
CA ARG A 198 -11.07 -2.85 25.47
C ARG A 198 -10.01 -2.98 24.38
N HIS A 199 -8.94 -2.21 24.49
CA HIS A 199 -7.82 -2.35 23.59
C HIS A 199 -6.95 -3.55 23.99
N THR A 200 -6.51 -4.34 23.01
CA THR A 200 -5.74 -5.57 23.21
C THR A 200 -4.55 -5.65 22.27
N THR A 201 -3.54 -6.47 22.62
CA THR A 201 -2.36 -6.73 21.78
C THR A 201 -2.65 -7.69 20.62
N ASP A 202 -3.81 -8.35 20.64
CA ASP A 202 -4.24 -9.28 19.60
C ASP A 202 -5.52 -8.77 18.91
N GLY A 203 -5.75 -9.24 17.69
CA GLY A 203 -6.87 -8.88 16.84
C GLY A 203 -6.57 -9.19 15.36
N VAL A 204 -7.60 -9.03 14.53
CA VAL A 204 -7.49 -9.14 13.07
C VAL A 204 -7.26 -7.76 12.49
N VAL A 205 -6.12 -7.58 11.81
CA VAL A 205 -5.80 -6.37 11.06
C VAL A 205 -5.89 -6.66 9.57
N LYS A 206 -6.62 -5.81 8.85
CA LYS A 206 -6.81 -5.87 7.41
C LYS A 206 -6.18 -4.65 6.76
N LEU A 207 -5.36 -4.86 5.75
CA LEU A 207 -4.74 -3.80 4.95
C LEU A 207 -5.21 -3.94 3.50
N LYS A 208 -5.88 -2.92 2.99
CA LYS A 208 -6.23 -2.78 1.58
C LYS A 208 -5.42 -1.66 0.96
N VAL A 209 -4.76 -1.94 -0.16
CA VAL A 209 -3.96 -0.95 -0.88
C VAL A 209 -4.58 -0.74 -2.25
N LYS A 210 -4.84 0.52 -2.60
CA LYS A 210 -5.26 0.94 -3.92
C LYS A 210 -4.30 1.97 -4.47
N THR A 211 -4.19 2.04 -5.78
CA THR A 211 -3.49 3.12 -6.46
C THR A 211 -4.50 4.03 -7.12
N ASN A 212 -4.30 5.33 -6.99
CA ASN A 212 -5.14 6.33 -7.65
C ASN A 212 -4.68 6.54 -9.10
N SER A 213 -4.57 5.45 -9.86
CA SER A 213 -4.31 5.48 -11.30
C SER A 213 -5.64 5.44 -12.05
N SER A 214 -6.57 6.35 -11.74
CA SER A 214 -7.94 6.34 -12.27
C SER A 214 -8.05 6.58 -13.79
N SER A 215 -6.94 6.68 -14.52
CA SER A 215 -6.96 6.84 -15.98
C SER A 215 -5.79 6.16 -16.71
N SER A 216 -5.04 5.29 -16.04
CA SER A 216 -3.88 4.63 -16.68
C SER A 216 -4.22 3.18 -17.01
N VAL A 217 -4.62 2.92 -18.26
CA VAL A 217 -4.44 1.58 -18.82
C VAL A 217 -2.93 1.40 -18.97
N LEU A 218 -2.32 0.52 -18.19
CA LEU A 218 -0.95 0.10 -18.45
C LEU A 218 -0.94 -0.67 -19.77
N VAL A 219 -0.63 0.03 -20.86
CA VAL A 219 -0.34 -0.57 -22.17
C VAL A 219 1.14 -0.97 -22.16
N GLY A 220 1.44 -2.20 -21.76
CA GLY A 220 2.76 -2.80 -21.81
C GLY A 220 2.65 -4.33 -21.76
N PRO A 221 3.54 -5.10 -22.43
CA PRO A 221 3.38 -6.55 -22.52
C PRO A 221 3.47 -7.19 -21.12
N LEU A 222 2.39 -7.89 -20.73
CA LEU A 222 2.35 -8.73 -19.54
C LEU A 222 3.57 -9.66 -19.55
N PHE A 223 4.31 -9.65 -18.43
CA PHE A 223 5.51 -10.43 -18.16
C PHE A 223 5.64 -11.69 -19.04
N GLY A 224 6.55 -11.65 -20.02
CA GLY A 224 7.01 -12.84 -20.74
C GLY A 224 6.63 -12.96 -22.22
N SER A 225 5.80 -12.06 -22.77
CA SER A 225 5.42 -12.14 -24.18
C SER A 225 6.27 -11.21 -25.06
N SER A 226 7.40 -11.70 -25.55
CA SER A 226 8.17 -11.13 -26.65
C SER A 226 7.38 -11.26 -27.96
N GLY A 227 6.28 -10.50 -28.11
CA GLY A 227 5.33 -10.68 -29.21
C GLY A 227 4.83 -9.37 -29.77
N THR A 228 5.48 -8.95 -30.86
CA THR A 228 4.93 -8.18 -31.99
C THR A 228 4.08 -6.94 -31.70
N GLY A 229 4.67 -5.79 -32.02
CA GLY A 229 4.02 -4.48 -32.01
C GLY A 229 2.74 -4.41 -32.89
N PRO A 230 1.90 -3.39 -32.62
CA PRO A 230 0.55 -3.26 -33.15
C PRO A 230 0.52 -2.96 -34.65
N VAL A 231 -0.36 -3.66 -35.36
CA VAL A 231 -0.67 -3.48 -36.78
C VAL A 231 -1.65 -2.32 -36.98
N THR A 232 -1.27 -1.31 -37.76
CA THR A 232 -2.17 -0.28 -38.29
C THR A 232 -3.17 -0.94 -39.25
N VAL A 233 -4.45 -0.89 -38.90
CA VAL A 233 -5.57 -1.33 -39.75
C VAL A 233 -6.07 -0.12 -40.54
N GLY A 234 -5.57 0.06 -41.76
CA GLY A 234 -6.01 1.14 -42.66
C GLY A 234 -4.88 1.70 -43.49
N ASN A 235 -4.76 1.17 -44.71
CA ASN A 235 -3.89 1.59 -45.81
C ASN A 235 -2.38 1.26 -45.68
N THR A 236 -2.07 0.10 -46.28
CA THR A 236 -0.79 -0.21 -46.96
C THR A 236 0.37 -0.73 -46.09
N ALA A 237 0.43 -2.07 -46.03
CA ALA A 237 1.60 -2.96 -46.02
C ALA A 237 2.56 -2.99 -44.79
N ALA A 238 2.64 -4.19 -44.21
CA ALA A 238 3.56 -4.72 -43.18
C ALA A 238 5.06 -4.69 -43.59
N PRO A 239 6.08 -4.77 -42.69
CA PRO A 239 6.40 -6.00 -41.92
C PRO A 239 7.07 -5.87 -40.51
N VAL A 240 6.80 -6.91 -39.69
CA VAL A 240 7.61 -7.72 -38.73
C VAL A 240 9.09 -7.35 -38.42
N ALA A 241 9.71 -7.65 -37.27
CA ALA A 241 9.35 -8.23 -35.97
C ALA A 241 10.59 -8.22 -35.03
N ALA A 242 10.32 -8.18 -33.71
CA ALA A 242 11.06 -8.86 -32.62
C ALA A 242 12.43 -8.27 -32.15
N PRO A 243 13.07 -8.83 -31.10
CA PRO A 243 12.60 -8.91 -29.71
C PRO A 243 13.62 -8.38 -28.66
N ALA A 244 13.06 -8.25 -27.45
CA ALA A 244 13.51 -8.27 -26.05
C ALA A 244 14.91 -8.85 -25.63
N PRO A 245 15.32 -8.65 -24.36
CA PRO A 245 16.70 -8.50 -23.91
C PRO A 245 17.33 -9.76 -23.29
N VAL A 246 18.67 -9.78 -23.38
CA VAL A 246 19.61 -10.64 -22.64
C VAL A 246 19.75 -10.20 -21.17
N ALA A 247 19.64 -11.16 -20.26
CA ALA A 247 20.30 -11.12 -18.96
C ALA A 247 21.49 -12.09 -18.97
N PRO A 248 22.47 -11.93 -18.08
CA PRO A 248 23.88 -11.85 -18.47
C PRO A 248 24.66 -13.15 -18.32
N LYS A 249 25.89 -13.08 -18.85
CA LYS A 249 26.98 -14.06 -18.93
C LYS A 249 27.01 -14.83 -20.24
N LYS A 250 27.78 -14.33 -21.21
CA LYS A 250 28.36 -15.19 -22.25
C LYS A 250 29.48 -14.42 -22.94
N SER A 251 30.73 -14.81 -22.69
CA SER A 251 31.52 -15.85 -23.37
C SER A 251 32.26 -15.24 -24.54
N GLU A 252 33.49 -15.71 -24.66
CA GLU A 252 34.55 -15.13 -25.47
C GLU A 252 34.16 -14.95 -26.94
N PRO A 253 34.77 -13.97 -27.62
CA PRO A 253 34.46 -13.65 -29.01
C PRO A 253 34.49 -14.91 -29.87
N MET A 254 33.38 -15.21 -30.55
CA MET A 254 33.30 -16.32 -31.49
C MET A 254 34.42 -16.23 -32.53
N LEU A 255 34.99 -17.37 -32.90
CA LEU A 255 35.89 -17.48 -34.06
C LEU A 255 35.18 -16.96 -35.32
N ASN A 256 35.93 -16.22 -36.16
CA ASN A 256 35.46 -15.65 -37.44
C ASN A 256 34.72 -16.68 -38.33
N ASP A 257 35.14 -17.95 -38.30
CA ASP A 257 34.51 -19.03 -39.05
C ASP A 257 33.05 -19.28 -38.63
N THR A 258 32.78 -19.13 -37.32
CA THR A 258 31.44 -19.32 -36.76
C THR A 258 30.54 -18.14 -37.12
N GLU A 259 31.08 -16.92 -37.15
CA GLU A 259 30.34 -15.73 -37.58
C GLU A 259 29.93 -15.80 -39.07
N SER A 260 30.84 -16.26 -39.93
CA SER A 260 30.54 -16.50 -41.35
C SER A 260 29.45 -17.56 -41.56
N TYR A 261 29.48 -18.64 -40.76
CA TYR A 261 28.45 -19.68 -40.79
C TYR A 261 27.06 -19.12 -40.49
N PHE A 262 26.91 -18.40 -39.37
CA PHE A 262 25.61 -17.82 -39.00
C PHE A 262 25.14 -16.79 -40.03
N ASN A 263 26.04 -15.92 -40.50
CA ASN A 263 25.73 -14.95 -41.55
C ASN A 263 25.19 -15.65 -42.81
N LYS A 264 25.85 -16.70 -43.31
CA LYS A 264 25.39 -17.45 -44.48
C LYS A 264 24.07 -18.16 -44.23
N ALA A 265 23.92 -18.85 -43.09
CA ALA A 265 22.70 -19.58 -42.74
C ALA A 265 21.49 -18.63 -42.61
N ILE A 266 21.71 -17.42 -42.08
CA ILE A 266 20.73 -16.34 -42.04
C ILE A 266 20.37 -15.91 -43.47
N LYS A 267 21.34 -15.61 -44.34
CA LYS A 267 21.05 -15.23 -45.75
C LYS A 267 20.24 -16.33 -46.46
N ASP A 268 20.60 -17.59 -46.27
CA ASP A 268 19.95 -18.73 -46.92
C ASP A 268 18.52 -18.97 -46.40
N ALA A 269 18.29 -18.84 -45.08
CA ALA A 269 16.96 -18.96 -44.50
C ALA A 269 16.04 -17.82 -44.96
N VAL A 270 16.55 -16.58 -44.98
CA VAL A 270 15.84 -15.43 -45.55
C VAL A 270 15.57 -15.64 -47.04
N ALA A 271 16.55 -16.14 -47.81
CA ALA A 271 16.39 -16.49 -49.22
C ALA A 271 15.29 -17.53 -49.46
N LYS A 272 15.07 -18.45 -48.53
CA LYS A 272 13.98 -19.46 -48.59
C LYS A 272 12.63 -18.96 -48.07
N GLY A 273 12.57 -17.75 -47.50
CA GLY A 273 11.37 -17.22 -46.86
C GLY A 273 11.09 -17.83 -45.47
N ASP A 274 12.02 -18.62 -44.95
CA ASP A 274 11.95 -19.24 -43.62
C ASP A 274 12.48 -18.24 -42.57
N VAL A 275 11.70 -17.19 -42.34
CA VAL A 275 12.07 -16.07 -41.45
C VAL A 275 12.17 -16.55 -39.99
N ASP A 276 11.31 -17.50 -39.58
CA ASP A 276 11.35 -18.08 -38.24
C ASP A 276 12.68 -18.78 -37.96
N LYS A 277 13.21 -19.55 -38.92
CA LYS A 277 14.54 -20.15 -38.80
C LYS A 277 15.66 -19.12 -38.81
N ALA A 278 15.55 -18.06 -39.63
CA ALA A 278 16.54 -16.99 -39.68
C ALA A 278 16.64 -16.22 -38.36
N LEU A 279 15.51 -15.92 -37.69
CA LEU A 279 15.48 -15.27 -36.39
C LEU A 279 16.07 -16.17 -35.29
N LYS A 280 15.77 -17.47 -35.27
CA LYS A 280 16.40 -18.42 -34.33
C LYS A 280 17.93 -18.47 -34.48
N LEU A 281 18.44 -18.39 -35.72
CA LEU A 281 19.88 -18.34 -35.99
C LEU A 281 20.50 -17.02 -35.53
N LEU A 282 19.79 -15.90 -35.70
CA LEU A 282 20.22 -14.59 -35.20
C LEU A 282 20.34 -14.57 -33.68
N ASP A 283 19.29 -15.01 -32.96
CA ASP A 283 19.27 -15.03 -31.49
C ASP A 283 20.40 -15.91 -30.93
N GLU A 284 20.65 -17.06 -31.55
CA GLU A 284 21.75 -17.95 -31.17
C GLU A 284 23.12 -17.32 -31.43
N ALA A 285 23.30 -16.63 -32.56
CA ALA A 285 24.53 -15.91 -32.88
C ALA A 285 24.79 -14.74 -31.91
N GLU A 286 23.76 -13.95 -31.58
CA GLU A 286 23.87 -12.85 -30.60
C GLU A 286 24.15 -13.36 -29.19
N ARG A 287 23.50 -14.47 -28.81
CA ARG A 287 23.77 -15.16 -27.53
C ARG A 287 25.22 -15.62 -27.45
N LEU A 288 25.82 -16.01 -28.57
CA LEU A 288 27.23 -16.39 -28.64
C LEU A 288 28.18 -15.19 -28.81
N GLY A 289 27.66 -13.97 -28.98
CA GLY A 289 28.45 -12.74 -29.04
C GLY A 289 28.75 -12.21 -30.45
N SER A 290 28.05 -12.69 -31.50
CA SER A 290 28.21 -12.13 -32.84
C SER A 290 27.72 -10.69 -32.91
N THR A 291 28.53 -9.82 -33.52
CA THR A 291 28.20 -8.40 -33.71
C THR A 291 27.73 -8.09 -35.13
N SER A 292 27.95 -9.00 -36.11
CA SER A 292 27.53 -8.82 -37.50
C SER A 292 26.23 -9.56 -37.88
N ALA A 293 25.75 -10.51 -37.07
CA ALA A 293 24.56 -11.29 -37.41
C ALA A 293 23.32 -10.40 -37.64
N ARG A 294 23.11 -9.38 -36.80
CA ARG A 294 21.98 -8.45 -36.92
C ARG A 294 22.03 -7.62 -38.20
N SER A 295 23.20 -7.08 -38.56
CA SER A 295 23.36 -6.29 -39.80
C SER A 295 23.20 -7.17 -41.04
N THR A 296 23.70 -8.42 -41.00
CA THR A 296 23.50 -9.39 -42.07
C THR A 296 22.02 -9.73 -42.26
N PHE A 297 21.28 -10.02 -41.19
CA PHE A 297 19.85 -10.27 -41.27
C PHE A 297 19.11 -9.10 -41.92
N ILE A 298 19.32 -7.86 -41.42
CA ILE A 298 18.68 -6.64 -41.94
C ILE A 298 19.01 -6.43 -43.42
N SER A 299 20.27 -6.61 -43.84
CA SER A 299 20.67 -6.47 -45.24
C SER A 299 20.03 -7.52 -46.16
N SER A 300 19.84 -8.75 -45.67
CA SER A 300 19.30 -9.86 -46.47
C SER A 300 17.79 -9.76 -46.68
N VAL A 301 17.05 -9.24 -45.69
CA VAL A 301 15.60 -9.00 -45.84
C VAL A 301 15.33 -7.77 -46.71
N LYS A 302 16.19 -6.74 -46.66
CA LYS A 302 16.05 -5.54 -47.49
C LYS A 302 16.26 -5.82 -48.98
N GLY A 303 17.12 -6.78 -49.33
CA GLY A 303 17.39 -7.16 -50.72
C GLY A 303 16.32 -8.02 -51.40
N LYS A 304 15.19 -8.32 -50.74
CA LYS A 304 14.09 -9.13 -51.29
C LYS A 304 12.87 -8.34 -51.80
N GLY A 305 12.91 -7.01 -51.70
CA GLY A 305 11.98 -6.13 -52.41
C GLY A 305 12.50 -5.82 -53.81
#